data_AF-R7UB55-F1
#
_entry.id   AF-R7UB55-F1
#
_cell.length_a   1.000
_cell.length_b   1.000
_cell.length_c   1.000
_cell.angle_alpha   90.00
_cell.angle_beta   90.00
_cell.angle_gamma   90.00
#
_symmetry.space_group_name_H-M   'P 1'
#
loop_
_entity.id
_entity.type
_entity.pdbx_description
1 polymer ?
#
loop_
_entity_poly.entity_id
_entity_poly.type
_entity_poly.pdbx_seq_one_letter_code
_entity_poly.pdbx_strand_id
1 'polypeptide(L)'
;MVRDSFEESEEFEPSRGLDWFWQWRLKVFLFKYVAIFIIVVGTFGNIVSLVVLRGRAFKGTNPAFLLSALAVADLGVLHTGLLRIIVKNWTGYDFRLSSTVTCKIHYFLTYAFPHLSSWTVVLVTLERLVSLWRPFEVKVICSHQRVLLFWILISAFIIALNVHLLVTYSIVVTYYHYNDTDVAEMQECVYTKRAANFYVNIWPWVDSLVLSFIPIAIIIPSNLLIVSRVWISRRLRSSGLGAGPPAPVASVTGMLLVISTVFVLTTTPLVLYYAFYTKFLDNTMESLVNTVLARCVCNILFYANSAVNFILYCLSGSQFRVALGATVGCSHRRRANSLNTSFLYTVPQETLALKGRLTHRLSQSSLNDKVIANTLLVPPVRKTLSDSCLSP
;
A
#
# COMPACT_ATOMS: atom_id res chain seq x y z
N MET A 1 22.67 -11.09 23.66
CA MET A 1 21.82 -12.10 24.33
C MET A 1 21.83 -13.47 23.64
N VAL A 2 22.73 -13.76 22.68
CA VAL A 2 22.80 -15.07 21.97
C VAL A 2 24.20 -15.71 22.05
N ARG A 3 25.12 -15.14 22.83
CA ARG A 3 26.47 -15.71 22.99
C ARG A 3 26.69 -16.41 24.34
N ASP A 4 25.91 -16.05 25.36
CA ASP A 4 26.10 -16.53 26.75
C ASP A 4 25.48 -17.91 27.03
N SER A 5 25.19 -18.70 25.98
CA SER A 5 24.62 -20.05 26.08
C SER A 5 25.42 -21.11 25.31
N PHE A 6 26.66 -20.79 24.94
CA PHE A 6 27.59 -21.68 24.24
C PHE A 6 28.68 -22.19 25.20
N GLU A 7 28.28 -22.87 26.27
CA GLU A 7 29.19 -23.75 27.02
C GLU A 7 28.65 -25.18 26.89
N GLU A 8 29.52 -26.07 26.41
CA GLU A 8 29.34 -27.53 26.26
C GLU A 8 28.48 -28.03 25.08
N SER A 9 29.05 -28.05 23.87
CA SER A 9 29.25 -29.29 23.08
C SER A 9 29.83 -28.99 21.69
N GLU A 10 30.80 -29.83 21.29
CA GLU A 10 31.59 -29.83 20.05
C GLU A 10 32.69 -28.77 19.90
N GLU A 11 33.87 -29.30 19.59
CA GLU A 11 35.17 -28.68 19.43
C GLU A 11 35.13 -27.52 18.41
N PHE A 12 35.01 -26.30 18.94
CA PHE A 12 35.08 -25.06 18.17
C PHE A 12 36.53 -24.82 17.70
N GLU A 13 36.83 -25.10 16.42
CA GLU A 13 38.07 -24.62 15.78
C GLU A 13 38.11 -23.08 15.86
N PRO A 14 39.06 -22.46 16.59
CA PRO A 14 39.04 -21.00 16.86
C PRO A 14 39.41 -20.13 15.65
N SER A 15 39.62 -20.71 14.47
CA SER A 15 40.33 -20.08 13.35
C SER A 15 39.45 -19.61 12.18
N ARG A 16 38.16 -19.97 12.13
CA ARG A 16 37.28 -19.58 11.00
C ARG A 16 36.40 -18.40 11.36
N GLY A 17 36.71 -17.24 10.79
CA GLY A 17 35.86 -16.05 10.86
C GLY A 17 34.50 -16.26 10.17
N LEU A 18 33.56 -15.33 10.43
CA LEU A 18 32.22 -15.33 9.82
C LEU A 18 32.25 -15.32 8.28
N ASP A 19 33.31 -14.79 7.68
CA ASP A 19 33.56 -14.72 6.24
C ASP A 19 33.73 -16.10 5.58
N TRP A 20 34.04 -17.14 6.34
CA TRP A 20 34.10 -18.50 5.81
C TRP A 20 32.74 -18.96 5.27
N PHE A 21 31.66 -18.65 6.00
CA PHE A 21 30.30 -19.02 5.63
C PHE A 21 29.85 -18.26 4.37
N TRP A 22 29.43 -19.00 3.34
CA TRP A 22 28.92 -18.39 2.10
C TRP A 22 27.65 -17.57 2.36
N GLN A 23 26.85 -17.95 3.36
CA GLN A 23 25.66 -17.24 3.80
C GLN A 23 25.99 -15.81 4.26
N TRP A 24 27.08 -15.67 5.02
CA TRP A 24 27.55 -14.38 5.50
C TRP A 24 28.02 -13.50 4.33
N ARG A 25 28.82 -14.07 3.42
CA ARG A 25 29.29 -13.38 2.21
C ARG A 25 28.12 -12.91 1.35
N LEU A 26 27.11 -13.75 1.15
CA LEU A 26 25.90 -13.38 0.41
C LEU A 26 25.12 -12.27 1.12
N LYS A 27 24.94 -12.36 2.44
CA LYS A 27 24.30 -11.29 3.24
C LYS A 27 25.03 -9.96 3.08
N VAL A 28 26.37 -9.97 3.09
CA VAL A 28 27.17 -8.76 2.88
C VAL A 28 26.97 -8.21 1.46
N PHE A 29 27.00 -9.07 0.45
CA PHE A 29 26.74 -8.67 -0.95
C PHE A 29 25.35 -8.02 -1.11
N LEU A 30 24.30 -8.66 -0.57
CA LEU A 30 22.93 -8.16 -0.66
C LEU A 30 22.77 -6.79 0.02
N PHE A 31 23.24 -6.62 1.25
CA PHE A 31 23.10 -5.35 1.98
C PHE A 31 24.06 -4.26 1.51
N LYS A 32 25.19 -4.58 0.88
CA LYS A 32 26.09 -3.56 0.32
C LYS A 32 25.66 -3.10 -1.08
N TYR A 33 25.31 -4.03 -1.97
CA TYR A 33 25.12 -3.71 -3.39
C TYR A 33 23.65 -3.71 -3.81
N VAL A 34 22.89 -4.77 -3.49
CA VAL A 34 21.47 -4.85 -3.88
C VAL A 34 20.63 -3.78 -3.16
N ALA A 35 20.93 -3.52 -1.88
CA ALA A 35 20.29 -2.44 -1.14
C ALA A 35 20.51 -1.05 -1.77
N ILE A 36 21.71 -0.75 -2.28
CA ILE A 36 21.99 0.51 -2.99
C ILE A 36 21.17 0.61 -4.28
N PHE A 37 21.09 -0.47 -5.04
CA PHE A 37 20.25 -0.50 -6.24
C PHE A 37 18.79 -0.21 -5.90
N ILE A 38 18.25 -0.86 -4.86
CA ILE A 38 16.85 -0.68 -4.41
C ILE A 38 16.59 0.78 -3.98
N ILE A 39 17.46 1.39 -3.18
CA ILE A 39 17.24 2.77 -2.72
C ILE A 39 17.30 3.75 -3.89
N VAL A 40 18.23 3.58 -4.85
CA VAL A 40 18.35 4.48 -6.01
C VAL A 40 17.12 4.38 -6.90
N VAL A 41 16.74 3.15 -7.30
CA VAL A 41 15.57 2.92 -8.16
C VAL A 41 14.30 3.36 -7.46
N GLY A 42 14.14 3.03 -6.17
CA GLY A 42 12.96 3.37 -5.40
C GLY A 42 12.82 4.86 -5.16
N THR A 43 13.88 5.57 -4.79
CA THR A 43 13.83 7.02 -4.62
C THR A 43 13.50 7.72 -5.93
N PHE A 44 14.19 7.35 -7.03
CA PHE A 44 13.90 7.90 -8.34
C PHE A 44 12.45 7.64 -8.76
N GLY A 45 11.99 6.39 -8.70
CA GLY A 45 10.67 5.99 -9.14
C GLY A 45 9.54 6.65 -8.35
N ASN A 46 9.66 6.72 -7.02
CA ASN A 46 8.65 7.36 -6.18
C ASN A 46 8.59 8.87 -6.39
N ILE A 47 9.74 9.55 -6.58
CA ILE A 47 9.77 10.99 -6.91
C ILE A 47 9.08 11.24 -8.26
N VAL A 48 9.42 10.46 -9.30
CA VAL A 48 8.77 10.60 -10.61
C VAL A 48 7.26 10.34 -10.51
N SER A 49 6.85 9.32 -9.74
CA SER A 49 5.44 9.03 -9.50
C SER A 49 4.71 10.21 -8.87
N LEU A 50 5.31 10.86 -7.86
CA LEU A 50 4.74 12.07 -7.24
C LEU A 50 4.57 13.21 -8.25
N VAL A 51 5.56 13.44 -9.12
CA VAL A 51 5.48 14.49 -10.14
C VAL A 51 4.35 14.19 -11.13
N VAL A 52 4.27 12.97 -11.64
CA VAL A 52 3.24 12.54 -12.62
C VAL A 52 1.83 12.61 -12.01
N LEU A 53 1.65 12.11 -10.79
CA LEU A 53 0.34 12.05 -10.12
C LEU A 53 -0.17 13.44 -9.69
N ARG A 54 0.71 14.43 -9.52
CA ARG A 54 0.35 15.84 -9.33
C ARG A 54 0.03 16.57 -10.63
N GLY A 55 0.27 15.93 -11.78
CA GLY A 55 -0.03 16.47 -13.10
C GLY A 55 -1.52 16.67 -13.37
N ARG A 56 -1.83 17.46 -14.40
CA ARG A 56 -3.22 17.80 -14.78
C ARG A 56 -4.11 16.58 -15.04
N ALA A 57 -3.54 15.49 -15.56
CA ALA A 57 -4.26 14.27 -15.89
C ALA A 57 -4.91 13.58 -14.68
N PHE A 58 -4.36 13.78 -13.48
CA PHE A 58 -4.73 13.07 -12.25
C PHE A 58 -5.31 13.99 -11.17
N LYS A 59 -5.36 15.30 -11.44
CA LYS A 59 -5.74 16.34 -10.50
C LYS A 59 -7.13 16.07 -9.91
N GLY A 60 -7.20 16.02 -8.57
CA GLY A 60 -8.45 15.87 -7.82
C GLY A 60 -9.04 14.46 -7.80
N THR A 61 -8.30 13.44 -8.22
CA THR A 61 -8.76 12.03 -8.17
C THR A 61 -8.27 11.32 -6.90
N ASN A 62 -9.10 10.43 -6.34
CA ASN A 62 -8.71 9.65 -5.14
C ASN A 62 -7.49 8.75 -5.39
N PRO A 63 -7.37 8.05 -6.53
CA PRO A 63 -6.20 7.23 -6.79
C PRO A 63 -4.92 8.07 -6.83
N ALA A 64 -4.97 9.29 -7.38
CA ALA A 64 -3.80 10.16 -7.39
C ALA A 64 -3.35 10.56 -5.98
N PHE A 65 -4.30 10.90 -5.10
CA PHE A 65 -4.01 11.20 -3.71
C PHE A 65 -3.41 9.99 -2.99
N LEU A 66 -4.06 8.83 -3.06
CA LEU A 66 -3.63 7.63 -2.34
C LEU A 66 -2.28 7.09 -2.87
N LEU A 67 -2.08 7.06 -4.19
CA LEU A 67 -0.81 6.63 -4.77
C LEU A 67 0.32 7.64 -4.49
N SER A 68 0.01 8.94 -4.36
CA SER A 68 0.99 9.93 -3.90
C SER A 68 1.33 9.73 -2.43
N ALA A 69 0.34 9.47 -1.57
CA ALA A 69 0.56 9.16 -0.16
C ALA A 69 1.42 7.90 -0.01
N LEU A 70 1.16 6.88 -0.84
CA LEU A 70 1.96 5.65 -0.91
C LEU A 70 3.41 5.95 -1.29
N ALA A 71 3.64 6.75 -2.34
CA ALA A 71 4.99 7.13 -2.76
C ALA A 71 5.76 7.92 -1.67
N VAL A 72 5.08 8.77 -0.90
CA VAL A 72 5.68 9.45 0.26
C VAL A 72 6.03 8.46 1.36
N ALA A 73 5.13 7.54 1.69
CA ALA A 73 5.39 6.51 2.70
C ALA A 73 6.57 5.61 2.29
N ASP A 74 6.62 5.18 1.02
CA ASP A 74 7.70 4.36 0.46
C ASP A 74 9.06 5.07 0.46
N LEU A 75 9.10 6.36 0.14
CA LEU A 75 10.32 7.17 0.32
C LEU A 75 10.77 7.17 1.79
N GLY A 76 9.82 7.28 2.72
CA GLY A 76 10.07 7.13 4.15
C GLY A 76 10.66 5.76 4.50
N VAL A 77 10.05 4.67 4.05
CA VAL A 77 10.53 3.28 4.25
C VAL A 77 11.98 3.13 3.80
N LEU A 78 12.31 3.61 2.60
CA LEU A 78 13.64 3.51 2.01
C LEU A 78 14.66 4.38 2.77
N HIS A 79 14.33 5.62 3.10
CA HIS A 79 15.28 6.55 3.71
C HIS A 79 15.44 6.41 5.21
N THR A 80 14.50 5.77 5.92
CA THR A 80 14.70 5.43 7.34
C THR A 80 15.17 4.00 7.50
N GLY A 81 14.53 3.02 6.87
CA GLY A 81 14.89 1.61 7.04
C GLY A 81 16.15 1.21 6.27
N LEU A 82 16.07 1.29 4.94
CA LEU A 82 17.11 0.77 4.03
C LEU A 82 18.40 1.59 4.08
N LEU A 83 18.30 2.92 4.18
CA LEU A 83 19.48 3.79 4.29
C LEU A 83 20.36 3.43 5.48
N ARG A 84 19.76 3.14 6.64
CA ARG A 84 20.52 2.66 7.81
C ARG A 84 21.24 1.37 7.53
N ILE A 85 20.59 0.41 6.87
CA ILE A 85 21.22 -0.87 6.53
C ILE A 85 22.44 -0.62 5.63
N ILE A 86 22.32 0.25 4.63
CA ILE A 86 23.41 0.60 3.73
C ILE A 86 24.57 1.24 4.52
N VAL A 87 24.30 2.33 5.25
CA VAL A 87 25.32 3.07 5.99
C VAL A 87 26.06 2.14 6.96
N LYS A 88 25.32 1.33 7.73
CA LYS A 88 25.91 0.39 8.69
C LYS A 88 26.79 -0.67 8.03
N ASN A 89 26.38 -1.23 6.89
CA ASN A 89 27.18 -2.26 6.23
C ASN A 89 28.40 -1.69 5.47
N TRP A 90 28.33 -0.44 5.00
CA TRP A 90 29.44 0.20 4.30
C TRP A 90 30.49 0.82 5.24
N THR A 91 30.03 1.50 6.29
CA THR A 91 30.89 2.29 7.17
C THR A 91 31.15 1.64 8.52
N GLY A 92 30.36 0.61 8.88
CA GLY A 92 30.32 0.07 10.24
C GLY A 92 29.56 0.95 11.23
N TYR A 93 29.28 2.21 10.88
CA TYR A 93 28.62 3.17 11.76
C TYR A 93 27.10 3.07 11.71
N ASP A 94 26.47 3.05 12.88
CA ASP A 94 25.02 3.08 13.03
C ASP A 94 24.60 4.46 13.53
N PHE A 95 24.08 5.29 12.62
CA PHE A 95 23.73 6.67 12.95
C PHE A 95 22.59 6.80 13.98
N ARG A 96 21.88 5.71 14.32
CA ARG A 96 20.96 5.70 15.47
C ARG A 96 21.67 6.00 16.80
N LEU A 97 22.98 5.74 16.87
CA LEU A 97 23.81 5.95 18.04
C LEU A 97 24.27 7.41 18.18
N SER A 98 23.97 8.30 17.23
CA SER A 98 24.42 9.68 17.28
C SER A 98 23.83 10.45 18.47
N SER A 99 22.60 10.11 18.88
CA SER A 99 21.95 10.64 20.08
C SER A 99 20.76 9.76 20.47
N THR A 100 20.34 9.85 21.73
CA THR A 100 19.10 9.19 22.20
C THR A 100 17.86 9.67 21.45
N VAL A 101 17.83 10.94 21.03
CA VAL A 101 16.74 11.51 20.23
C VAL A 101 16.71 10.87 18.84
N THR A 102 17.86 10.77 18.17
CA THR A 102 18.00 10.11 16.86
C THR A 102 17.57 8.65 16.95
N CYS A 103 18.03 7.93 17.99
CA CYS A 103 17.64 6.55 18.27
C CYS A 103 16.11 6.37 18.28
N LYS A 104 15.42 7.19 19.11
CA LYS A 104 13.97 7.15 19.29
C LYS A 104 13.19 7.51 18.03
N ILE A 105 13.50 8.68 17.44
CA ILE A 105 12.79 9.18 16.25
C ILE A 105 13.00 8.21 15.08
N HIS A 106 14.22 7.72 14.88
CA HIS A 106 14.49 6.82 13.79
C HIS A 106 13.72 5.50 13.93
N TYR A 107 13.68 4.90 15.12
CA TYR A 107 12.88 3.69 15.35
C TYR A 107 11.40 3.95 15.09
N PHE A 108 10.85 5.05 15.63
CA PHE A 108 9.48 5.47 15.37
C PHE A 108 9.17 5.53 13.86
N LEU A 109 10.00 6.22 13.08
CA LEU A 109 9.81 6.35 11.63
C LEU A 109 9.97 5.01 10.89
N THR A 110 10.93 4.17 11.32
CA THR A 110 11.17 2.85 10.72
C THR A 110 9.96 1.93 10.85
N TYR A 111 9.12 2.11 11.87
CA TYR A 111 7.86 1.36 12.02
C TYR A 111 6.65 2.10 11.41
N ALA A 112 6.56 3.42 11.59
CA ALA A 112 5.42 4.20 11.12
C ALA A 112 5.28 4.21 9.59
N PHE A 113 6.38 4.38 8.84
CA PHE A 113 6.32 4.44 7.37
C PHE A 113 5.87 3.12 6.72
N PRO A 114 6.41 1.95 7.10
CA PRO A 114 5.89 0.66 6.64
C PRO A 114 4.40 0.45 6.89
N HIS A 115 3.93 0.77 8.10
CA HIS A 115 2.52 0.69 8.45
C HIS A 115 1.68 1.61 7.57
N LEU A 116 2.11 2.86 7.37
CA LEU A 116 1.41 3.80 6.49
C LEU A 116 1.37 3.31 5.03
N SER A 117 2.48 2.79 4.51
CA SER A 117 2.55 2.23 3.15
C SER A 117 1.54 1.08 2.99
N SER A 118 1.58 0.10 3.92
CA SER A 118 0.68 -1.05 3.93
C SER A 118 -0.81 -0.67 3.96
N TRP A 119 -1.20 0.19 4.90
CA TRP A 119 -2.60 0.61 5.00
C TRP A 119 -3.05 1.53 3.87
N THR A 120 -2.12 2.24 3.22
CA THR A 120 -2.43 2.99 2.00
C THR A 120 -2.74 2.03 0.84
N VAL A 121 -2.00 0.92 0.70
CA VAL A 121 -2.32 -0.14 -0.29
C VAL A 121 -3.70 -0.75 -0.03
N VAL A 122 -4.07 -0.97 1.24
CA VAL A 122 -5.42 -1.44 1.62
C VAL A 122 -6.48 -0.44 1.14
N LEU A 123 -6.32 0.85 1.43
CA LEU A 123 -7.27 1.89 1.01
C LEU A 123 -7.41 1.97 -0.51
N VAL A 124 -6.30 1.90 -1.25
CA VAL A 124 -6.31 1.86 -2.72
C VAL A 124 -7.10 0.66 -3.23
N THR A 125 -6.93 -0.50 -2.60
CA THR A 125 -7.62 -1.74 -2.97
C THR A 125 -9.13 -1.64 -2.70
N LEU A 126 -9.53 -1.08 -1.56
CA LEU A 126 -10.93 -0.89 -1.19
C LEU A 126 -11.62 0.17 -2.08
N GLU A 127 -10.95 1.29 -2.37
CA GLU A 127 -11.47 2.31 -3.29
C GLU A 127 -11.73 1.71 -4.68
N ARG A 128 -10.81 0.85 -5.14
CA ARG A 128 -10.94 0.13 -6.41
C ARG A 128 -12.10 -0.86 -6.40
N LEU A 129 -12.29 -1.57 -5.29
CA LEU A 129 -13.40 -2.50 -5.12
C LEU A 129 -14.74 -1.77 -5.19
N VAL A 130 -14.90 -0.67 -4.44
CA VAL A 130 -16.13 0.15 -4.46
C VAL A 130 -16.39 0.71 -5.86
N SER A 131 -15.36 1.22 -6.54
CA SER A 131 -15.46 1.73 -7.91
C SER A 131 -15.99 0.70 -8.92
N LEU A 132 -15.76 -0.60 -8.69
CA LEU A 132 -16.23 -1.68 -9.56
C LEU A 132 -17.62 -2.20 -9.17
N TRP A 133 -17.95 -2.18 -7.88
CA TRP A 133 -19.19 -2.76 -7.35
C TRP A 133 -20.35 -1.77 -7.27
N ARG A 134 -20.03 -0.48 -7.15
CA ARG A 134 -20.99 0.62 -7.02
C ARG A 134 -20.57 1.82 -7.89
N PRO A 135 -20.47 1.65 -9.22
CA PRO A 135 -19.95 2.68 -10.13
C PRO A 135 -20.74 3.99 -10.11
N PHE A 136 -22.05 3.95 -9.81
CA PHE A 136 -22.92 5.13 -9.75
C PHE A 136 -22.87 5.86 -8.40
N GLU A 137 -22.46 5.17 -7.33
CA GLU A 137 -22.41 5.73 -5.97
C GLU A 137 -20.98 6.06 -5.52
N VAL A 138 -19.96 5.69 -6.29
CA VAL A 138 -18.54 5.87 -5.92
C VAL A 138 -18.20 7.32 -5.56
N LYS A 139 -18.78 8.31 -6.23
CA LYS A 139 -18.54 9.73 -5.92
C LYS A 139 -19.12 10.15 -4.56
N VAL A 140 -20.17 9.45 -4.10
CA VAL A 140 -20.82 9.68 -2.80
C VAL A 140 -20.09 8.88 -1.71
N ILE A 141 -19.83 7.59 -1.97
CA ILE A 141 -19.19 6.68 -1.00
C ILE A 141 -17.72 7.05 -0.81
N CYS A 142 -16.96 7.09 -1.90
CA CYS A 142 -15.54 7.44 -1.94
C CYS A 142 -15.38 8.89 -2.41
N SER A 143 -16.06 9.83 -1.78
CA SER A 143 -15.76 11.25 -2.05
C SER A 143 -14.33 11.57 -1.60
N HIS A 144 -13.69 12.55 -2.24
CA HIS A 144 -12.31 12.90 -1.93
C HIS A 144 -12.11 13.26 -0.45
N GLN A 145 -13.05 14.00 0.13
CA GLN A 145 -13.03 14.38 1.55
C GLN A 145 -13.11 13.16 2.47
N ARG A 146 -13.94 12.16 2.14
CA ARG A 146 -14.08 10.93 2.94
C ARG A 146 -12.82 10.08 2.85
N VAL A 147 -12.26 9.91 1.66
CA VAL A 147 -11.01 9.16 1.47
C VAL A 147 -9.85 9.83 2.23
N LEU A 148 -9.76 11.16 2.15
CA LEU A 148 -8.78 11.94 2.91
C LEU A 148 -8.97 11.75 4.42
N LEU A 149 -10.21 11.86 4.92
CA LEU A 149 -10.53 11.66 6.34
C LEU A 149 -10.13 10.26 6.80
N PHE A 150 -10.50 9.19 6.08
CA PHE A 150 -10.10 7.83 6.41
C PHE A 150 -8.58 7.65 6.45
N TRP A 151 -7.87 8.22 5.47
CA TRP A 151 -6.41 8.16 5.44
C TRP A 151 -5.78 8.90 6.63
N ILE A 152 -6.31 10.07 7.01
CA ILE A 152 -5.86 10.81 8.21
C ILE A 152 -6.13 10.00 9.48
N LEU A 153 -7.31 9.40 9.62
CA LEU A 153 -7.65 8.58 10.79
C LEU A 153 -6.74 7.36 10.92
N ILE A 154 -6.48 6.67 9.81
CA ILE A 154 -5.53 5.55 9.77
C ILE A 154 -4.13 6.02 10.13
N SER A 155 -3.70 7.18 9.61
CA SER A 155 -2.38 7.73 9.91
C SER A 155 -2.25 8.10 11.39
N ALA A 156 -3.26 8.72 11.98
CA ALA A 156 -3.31 9.05 13.39
C ALA A 156 -3.28 7.79 14.27
N PHE A 157 -4.03 6.75 13.89
CA PHE A 157 -4.00 5.45 14.58
C PHE A 157 -2.60 4.83 14.52
N ILE A 158 -1.94 4.83 13.36
CA ILE A 158 -0.57 4.29 13.21
C ILE A 158 0.43 5.10 14.04
N ILE A 159 0.32 6.43 14.06
CA ILE A 159 1.17 7.28 14.90
C ILE A 159 0.98 6.94 16.38
N ALA A 160 -0.27 6.83 16.84
CA ALA A 160 -0.60 6.47 18.21
C ALA A 160 -0.06 5.07 18.58
N LEU A 161 -0.25 4.09 17.68
CA LEU A 161 0.26 2.72 17.83
C LEU A 161 1.77 2.69 18.02
N ASN A 162 2.52 3.58 17.38
CA ASN A 162 3.98 3.58 17.40
C ASN A 162 4.59 4.54 18.43
N VAL A 163 3.79 5.34 19.14
CA VAL A 163 4.28 6.40 20.03
C VAL A 163 5.12 5.86 21.20
N HIS A 164 4.82 4.64 21.67
CA HIS A 164 5.58 3.98 22.75
C HIS A 164 7.06 3.78 22.38
N LEU A 165 7.43 3.72 21.10
CA LEU A 165 8.82 3.63 20.64
C LEU A 165 9.65 4.84 21.10
N LEU A 166 9.02 6.03 21.18
CA LEU A 166 9.69 7.27 21.60
C LEU A 166 10.02 7.28 23.11
N VAL A 167 9.34 6.43 23.89
CA VAL A 167 9.54 6.32 25.34
C VAL A 167 10.46 5.16 25.69
N THR A 168 10.26 4.02 25.03
CA THR A 168 10.85 2.74 25.44
C THR A 168 12.21 2.43 24.82
N TYR A 169 12.59 3.06 23.70
CA TYR A 169 13.92 2.91 23.09
C TYR A 169 14.92 3.89 23.66
N SER A 170 16.16 3.44 23.83
CA SER A 170 17.28 4.27 24.27
C SER A 170 18.60 3.69 23.76
N ILE A 171 19.67 4.48 23.85
CA ILE A 171 21.03 3.94 23.75
C ILE A 171 21.32 3.19 25.06
N VAL A 172 21.71 1.93 24.94
CA VAL A 172 22.09 1.05 26.06
C VAL A 172 23.53 0.61 25.84
N VAL A 173 24.34 0.70 26.89
CA VAL A 173 25.71 0.17 26.92
C VAL A 173 25.66 -1.24 27.50
N THR A 174 26.21 -2.20 26.76
CA THR A 174 26.39 -3.58 27.22
C THR A 174 27.89 -3.85 27.36
N TYR A 175 28.28 -4.41 28.50
CA TYR A 175 29.65 -4.80 28.80
C TYR A 175 29.80 -6.30 28.55
N TYR A 176 30.72 -6.67 27.66
CA TYR A 176 31.07 -8.05 27.38
C TYR A 176 32.40 -8.38 28.05
N HIS A 177 32.38 -9.35 28.96
CA HIS A 177 33.58 -9.86 29.61
C HIS A 177 34.12 -11.00 28.77
N TYR A 178 35.32 -10.84 28.20
CA TYR A 178 36.02 -11.93 27.50
C TYR A 178 36.88 -12.73 28.47
N ASN A 179 37.50 -12.04 29.43
CA ASN A 179 38.24 -12.54 30.59
C ASN A 179 37.98 -11.58 31.78
N ASP A 180 38.45 -11.91 32.99
CA ASP A 180 38.30 -11.06 34.19
C ASP A 180 38.85 -9.63 34.02
N THR A 181 39.79 -9.41 33.09
CA THR A 181 40.44 -8.12 32.85
C THR A 181 40.00 -7.41 31.57
N ASP A 182 39.44 -8.14 30.58
CA ASP A 182 39.11 -7.59 29.27
C ASP A 182 37.60 -7.39 29.12
N VAL A 183 37.19 -6.12 29.20
CA VAL A 183 35.80 -5.68 29.03
C VAL A 183 35.66 -4.93 27.72
N ALA A 184 34.85 -5.47 26.81
CA ALA A 184 34.46 -4.78 25.59
C ALA A 184 33.13 -4.04 25.81
N GLU A 185 33.13 -2.74 25.55
CA GLU A 185 31.92 -1.91 25.59
C GLU A 185 31.24 -1.89 24.22
N MET A 186 29.94 -2.22 24.19
CA MET A 186 29.13 -2.14 22.98
C MET A 186 27.91 -1.26 23.22
N GLN A 187 27.73 -0.25 22.37
CA GLN A 187 26.56 0.63 22.39
C GLN A 187 25.54 0.19 21.35
N GLU A 188 24.29 0.02 21.78
CA GLU A 188 23.19 -0.29 20.88
C GLU A 188 21.98 0.58 21.17
N CYS A 189 21.28 1.00 20.12
CA CYS A 189 19.98 1.65 20.23
C CYS A 189 18.92 0.55 20.24
N VAL A 190 18.39 0.23 21.42
CA VAL A 190 17.47 -0.89 21.66
C VAL A 190 16.39 -0.50 22.67
N TYR A 191 15.37 -1.34 22.82
CA TYR A 191 14.38 -1.16 23.87
C TYR A 191 15.00 -1.33 25.26
N THR A 192 14.48 -0.60 26.24
CA THR A 192 14.92 -0.70 27.64
C THR A 192 14.60 -2.08 28.24
N LYS A 193 15.38 -2.50 29.24
CA LYS A 193 15.17 -3.77 29.97
C LYS A 193 13.73 -3.92 30.49
N ARG A 194 13.13 -2.84 30.97
CA ARG A 194 11.72 -2.81 31.47
C ARG A 194 10.70 -3.16 30.38
N ALA A 195 10.99 -2.82 29.12
CA ALA A 195 10.11 -3.09 27.99
C ALA A 195 10.44 -4.41 27.26
N ALA A 196 11.47 -5.15 27.70
CA ALA A 196 11.95 -6.34 26.98
C ALA A 196 10.87 -7.40 26.77
N ASN A 197 10.09 -7.72 27.80
CA ASN A 197 9.01 -8.69 27.69
C ASN A 197 7.98 -8.30 26.61
N PHE A 198 7.62 -7.01 26.55
CA PHE A 198 6.71 -6.50 25.53
C PHE A 198 7.29 -6.66 24.13
N TYR A 199 8.56 -6.29 23.92
CA TYR A 199 9.19 -6.34 22.60
C TYR A 199 9.53 -7.74 22.09
N VAL A 200 9.74 -8.69 23.00
CA VAL A 200 10.03 -10.08 22.63
C VAL A 200 8.75 -10.87 22.38
N ASN A 201 7.75 -10.72 23.26
CA ASN A 201 6.59 -11.62 23.27
C ASN A 201 5.31 -11.04 22.66
N ILE A 202 5.18 -9.71 22.60
CA ILE A 202 3.92 -9.05 22.21
C ILE A 202 4.09 -8.26 20.91
N TRP A 203 5.06 -7.33 20.88
CA TRP A 203 5.24 -6.40 19.77
C TRP A 203 5.42 -7.07 18.40
N PRO A 204 6.19 -8.17 18.23
CA PRO A 204 6.37 -8.80 16.91
C PRO A 204 5.04 -9.27 16.29
N TRP A 205 4.09 -9.72 17.13
CA TRP A 205 2.75 -10.12 16.68
C TRP A 205 1.90 -8.91 16.31
N VAL A 206 1.92 -7.87 17.13
CA VAL A 206 1.19 -6.61 16.85
C VAL A 206 1.70 -5.98 15.55
N ASP A 207 3.02 -5.86 15.41
CA ASP A 207 3.68 -5.36 14.21
C ASP A 207 3.32 -6.20 12.98
N SER A 208 3.43 -7.52 13.06
CA SER A 208 3.07 -8.42 11.96
C SER A 208 1.60 -8.34 11.56
N LEU A 209 0.70 -8.21 12.55
CA LEU A 209 -0.74 -8.06 12.32
C LEU A 209 -1.06 -6.78 11.56
N VAL A 210 -0.51 -5.65 12.02
CA VAL A 210 -0.78 -4.32 11.46
C VAL A 210 -0.05 -4.12 10.13
N LEU A 211 1.18 -4.61 10.01
CA LEU A 211 1.98 -4.48 8.79
C LEU A 211 1.48 -5.38 7.66
N SER A 212 1.06 -6.61 7.95
CA SER A 212 0.88 -7.64 6.92
C SER A 212 -0.38 -8.49 7.08
N PHE A 213 -0.62 -9.16 8.21
CA PHE A 213 -1.72 -10.15 8.27
C PHE A 213 -3.11 -9.54 8.07
N ILE A 214 -3.43 -8.42 8.72
CA ILE A 214 -4.72 -7.73 8.52
C ILE A 214 -4.81 -7.16 7.10
N PRO A 215 -3.80 -6.41 6.59
CA PRO A 215 -3.75 -5.98 5.19
C PRO A 215 -3.99 -7.12 4.19
N ILE A 216 -3.33 -8.27 4.35
CA ILE A 216 -3.48 -9.45 3.50
C ILE A 216 -4.90 -10.02 3.58
N ALA A 217 -5.45 -10.13 4.79
CA ALA A 217 -6.82 -10.61 5.01
C ALA A 217 -7.88 -9.73 4.33
N ILE A 218 -7.59 -8.44 4.12
CA ILE A 218 -8.46 -7.52 3.38
C ILE A 218 -8.17 -7.55 1.87
N ILE A 219 -6.89 -7.54 1.49
CA ILE A 219 -6.42 -7.42 0.10
C ILE A 219 -6.76 -8.67 -0.71
N ILE A 220 -6.51 -9.88 -0.18
CA ILE A 220 -6.73 -11.12 -0.94
C ILE A 220 -8.20 -11.27 -1.34
N PRO A 221 -9.19 -11.22 -0.42
CA PRO A 221 -10.60 -11.29 -0.80
C PRO A 221 -11.00 -10.17 -1.75
N SER A 222 -10.55 -8.93 -1.49
CA SER A 222 -10.85 -7.78 -2.36
C SER A 222 -10.36 -7.99 -3.78
N ASN A 223 -9.12 -8.45 -3.96
CA ASN A 223 -8.54 -8.75 -5.27
C ASN A 223 -9.28 -9.89 -5.98
N LEU A 224 -9.68 -10.95 -5.27
CA LEU A 224 -10.48 -12.04 -5.85
C LEU A 224 -11.83 -11.52 -6.37
N LEU A 225 -12.50 -10.66 -5.61
CA LEU A 225 -13.74 -10.01 -6.03
C LEU A 225 -13.54 -9.07 -7.23
N ILE A 226 -12.45 -8.31 -7.25
CA ILE A 226 -12.07 -7.45 -8.38
C ILE A 226 -11.87 -8.28 -9.66
N VAL A 227 -11.06 -9.34 -9.59
CA VAL A 227 -10.76 -10.22 -10.74
C VAL A 227 -12.05 -10.88 -11.24
N SER A 228 -12.87 -11.39 -10.34
CA SER A 228 -14.16 -12.03 -10.68
C SER A 228 -15.08 -11.07 -11.43
N ARG A 229 -15.21 -9.83 -10.96
CA ARG A 229 -16.04 -8.81 -11.63
C ARG A 229 -15.49 -8.40 -13.00
N VAL A 230 -14.18 -8.23 -13.11
CA VAL A 230 -13.54 -7.91 -14.40
C VAL A 230 -13.74 -9.04 -15.40
N TRP A 231 -13.61 -10.29 -14.95
CA TRP A 231 -13.81 -11.47 -15.79
C TRP A 231 -15.26 -11.58 -16.28
N ILE A 232 -16.25 -11.47 -15.38
CA ILE A 232 -17.67 -11.47 -15.74
C ILE A 232 -17.98 -10.36 -16.74
N SER A 233 -17.47 -9.14 -16.50
CA SER A 233 -17.70 -8.01 -17.40
C SER A 233 -17.10 -8.21 -18.79
N ARG A 234 -15.93 -8.85 -18.89
CA ARG A 234 -15.33 -9.19 -20.20
C ARG A 234 -16.16 -10.24 -20.93
N ARG A 235 -16.65 -11.25 -20.22
CA ARG A 235 -17.47 -12.33 -20.80
C ARG A 235 -18.81 -11.83 -21.34
N LEU A 236 -19.51 -10.99 -20.59
CA LEU A 236 -20.76 -10.36 -21.05
C LEU A 236 -20.56 -9.49 -22.31
N ARG A 237 -19.38 -8.87 -22.42
CA ARG A 237 -18.99 -8.06 -23.58
C ARG A 237 -18.71 -8.91 -24.81
N SER A 238 -17.98 -10.02 -24.66
CA SER A 238 -17.73 -10.96 -25.76
C SER A 238 -19.01 -11.65 -26.25
N SER A 239 -20.02 -11.79 -25.38
CA SER A 239 -21.32 -12.35 -25.75
C SER A 239 -22.30 -11.32 -26.34
N GLY A 240 -21.89 -10.06 -26.55
CA GLY A 240 -22.74 -9.00 -27.13
C GLY A 240 -23.90 -8.52 -26.26
N LEU A 241 -24.00 -9.02 -25.01
CA LEU A 241 -25.15 -8.87 -24.13
C LEU A 241 -24.97 -7.81 -23.03
N GLY A 242 -23.86 -7.05 -23.00
CA GLY A 242 -23.62 -6.09 -21.92
C GLY A 242 -22.74 -4.89 -22.26
N ALA A 243 -23.18 -3.72 -21.80
CA ALA A 243 -22.34 -2.52 -21.68
C ALA A 243 -21.43 -2.66 -20.44
N GLY A 244 -20.21 -3.17 -20.62
CA GLY A 244 -19.21 -3.27 -19.55
C GLY A 244 -18.51 -1.94 -19.26
N PRO A 245 -17.70 -1.82 -18.18
CA PRO A 245 -16.94 -0.62 -17.87
C PRO A 245 -16.01 -0.24 -19.04
N PRO A 246 -15.83 1.06 -19.34
CA PRO A 246 -15.02 1.50 -20.46
C PRO A 246 -13.56 1.04 -20.32
N ALA A 247 -12.86 0.79 -21.43
CA ALA A 247 -11.47 0.29 -21.48
C ALA A 247 -10.45 0.96 -20.52
N PRO A 248 -10.53 2.28 -20.23
CA PRO A 248 -9.65 2.94 -19.26
C PRO A 248 -9.76 2.37 -17.84
N VAL A 249 -10.92 1.84 -17.46
CA VAL A 249 -11.20 1.27 -16.13
C VAL A 249 -10.48 -0.08 -15.95
N ALA A 250 -10.30 -0.86 -17.03
CA ALA A 250 -9.64 -2.16 -16.99
C ALA A 250 -8.11 -2.06 -16.81
N SER A 251 -7.46 -1.04 -17.40
CA SER A 251 -6.01 -0.83 -17.27
C SER A 251 -5.62 -0.36 -15.87
N VAL A 252 -6.38 0.57 -15.27
CA VAL A 252 -6.13 1.04 -13.89
C VAL A 252 -6.39 -0.08 -12.88
N THR A 253 -7.41 -0.92 -13.11
CA THR A 253 -7.67 -2.09 -12.25
C THR A 253 -6.52 -3.10 -12.28
N GLY A 254 -5.95 -3.38 -13.46
CA GLY A 254 -4.80 -4.28 -13.59
C GLY A 254 -3.58 -3.78 -12.83
N MET A 255 -3.30 -2.47 -12.89
CA MET A 255 -2.21 -1.85 -12.14
C MET A 255 -2.37 -2.03 -10.62
N LEU A 256 -3.57 -1.80 -10.10
CA LEU A 256 -3.83 -1.90 -8.66
C LEU A 256 -3.80 -3.35 -8.16
N LEU A 257 -4.21 -4.32 -8.98
CA LEU A 257 -4.06 -5.75 -8.67
C LEU A 257 -2.58 -6.14 -8.58
N VAL A 258 -1.75 -5.69 -9.52
CA VAL A 258 -0.32 -6.04 -9.53
C VAL A 258 0.37 -5.47 -8.28
N ILE A 259 0.09 -4.23 -7.91
CA ILE A 259 0.67 -3.60 -6.71
C ILE A 259 0.29 -4.36 -5.44
N SER A 260 -1.00 -4.66 -5.26
CA SER A 260 -1.46 -5.35 -4.06
C SER A 260 -1.01 -6.81 -4.02
N THR A 261 -0.85 -7.49 -5.16
CA THR A 261 -0.21 -8.82 -5.23
C THR A 261 1.28 -8.77 -4.88
N VAL A 262 2.03 -7.81 -5.42
CA VAL A 262 3.45 -7.64 -5.10
C VAL A 262 3.65 -7.35 -3.62
N PHE A 263 2.80 -6.50 -3.03
CA PHE A 263 2.79 -6.25 -1.59
C PHE A 263 2.65 -7.55 -0.78
N VAL A 264 1.68 -8.41 -1.11
CA VAL A 264 1.50 -9.70 -0.41
C VAL A 264 2.77 -10.55 -0.51
N LEU A 265 3.31 -10.71 -1.72
CA LEU A 265 4.47 -11.57 -1.95
C LEU A 265 5.76 -11.08 -1.28
N THR A 266 5.93 -9.77 -1.19
CA THR A 266 7.19 -9.15 -0.72
C THR A 266 7.20 -8.84 0.78
N THR A 267 6.03 -8.66 1.39
CA THR A 267 5.91 -8.37 2.83
C THR A 267 5.71 -9.62 3.69
N THR A 268 5.02 -10.64 3.17
CA THR A 268 4.72 -11.89 3.91
C THR A 268 5.98 -12.60 4.43
N PRO A 269 7.06 -12.77 3.64
CA PRO A 269 8.25 -13.49 4.11
C PRO A 269 8.87 -12.87 5.36
N LEU A 270 8.88 -11.53 5.46
CA LEU A 270 9.46 -10.83 6.60
C LEU A 270 8.68 -11.04 7.89
N VAL A 271 7.35 -10.95 7.84
CA VAL A 271 6.53 -11.16 9.04
C VAL A 271 6.53 -12.61 9.48
N LEU A 272 6.56 -13.56 8.54
CA LEU A 272 6.71 -14.99 8.87
C LEU A 272 8.07 -15.27 9.50
N TYR A 273 9.15 -14.65 8.99
CA TYR A 273 10.45 -14.74 9.62
C TYR A 273 10.39 -14.26 11.08
N TYR A 274 9.87 -13.06 11.37
CA TYR A 274 9.82 -12.56 12.74
C TYR A 274 8.89 -13.36 13.66
N ALA A 275 7.82 -13.97 13.13
CA ALA A 275 6.91 -14.82 13.90
C ALA A 275 7.52 -16.17 14.28
N PHE A 276 8.45 -16.71 13.47
CA PHE A 276 8.90 -18.10 13.61
C PHE A 276 10.41 -18.30 13.72
N TYR A 277 11.26 -17.27 13.59
CA TYR A 277 12.72 -17.46 13.55
C TYR A 277 13.30 -18.17 14.78
N THR A 278 12.70 -17.99 15.96
CA THR A 278 13.14 -18.65 17.20
C THR A 278 12.99 -20.16 17.15
N LYS A 279 12.09 -20.70 16.33
CA LYS A 279 11.92 -22.14 16.12
C LYS A 279 13.01 -22.76 15.24
N PHE A 280 13.67 -21.93 14.44
CA PHE A 280 14.71 -22.36 13.51
C PHE A 280 16.11 -22.12 14.05
N LEU A 281 16.24 -21.41 15.17
CA LEU A 281 17.50 -21.12 15.83
C LEU A 281 17.86 -22.27 16.78
N ASP A 282 19.03 -22.88 16.58
CA ASP A 282 19.66 -23.81 17.52
C ASP A 282 21.03 -23.28 17.94
N ASN A 283 21.76 -24.05 18.75
CA ASN A 283 23.09 -23.69 19.25
C ASN A 283 24.20 -23.92 18.22
N THR A 284 23.90 -23.98 16.92
CA THR A 284 24.94 -24.11 15.87
C THR A 284 25.24 -22.77 15.20
N MET A 285 26.51 -22.58 14.84
CA MET A 285 26.92 -21.41 14.04
C MET A 285 26.25 -21.42 12.65
N GLU A 286 25.99 -22.61 12.10
CA GLU A 286 25.31 -22.76 10.81
C GLU A 286 23.86 -22.26 10.87
N SER A 287 23.09 -22.64 11.88
CA SER A 287 21.73 -22.12 12.09
C SER A 287 21.72 -20.61 12.26
N LEU A 288 22.68 -20.05 13.02
CA LEU A 288 22.82 -18.61 13.19
C LEU A 288 23.04 -17.89 11.85
N VAL A 289 24.00 -18.32 11.02
CA VAL A 289 24.28 -17.66 9.73
C VAL A 289 23.15 -17.85 8.72
N ASN A 290 22.48 -19.00 8.72
CA ASN A 290 21.30 -19.27 7.90
C ASN A 290 20.14 -18.34 8.30
N THR A 291 19.88 -18.17 9.60
CA THR A 291 18.85 -17.28 10.13
C THR A 291 19.14 -15.81 9.78
N VAL A 292 20.40 -15.39 9.89
CA VAL A 292 20.84 -14.03 9.49
C VAL A 292 20.66 -13.80 7.99
N LEU A 293 20.98 -14.79 7.14
CA LEU A 293 20.75 -14.70 5.71
C LEU A 293 19.25 -14.67 5.38
N ALA A 294 18.43 -15.52 5.99
CA ALA A 294 16.99 -15.53 5.79
C ALA A 294 16.38 -14.16 6.12
N ARG A 295 16.77 -13.56 7.25
CA ARG A 295 16.41 -12.18 7.61
C ARG A 295 16.83 -11.17 6.55
N CYS A 296 18.03 -11.32 5.99
CA CYS A 296 18.56 -10.44 4.96
C CYS A 296 17.71 -10.51 3.68
N VAL A 297 17.43 -11.71 3.19
CA VAL A 297 16.58 -11.94 2.01
C VAL A 297 15.19 -11.37 2.23
N CYS A 298 14.57 -11.64 3.39
CA CYS A 298 13.26 -11.10 3.73
C CYS A 298 13.24 -9.56 3.76
N ASN A 299 14.27 -8.93 4.34
CA ASN A 299 14.39 -7.47 4.33
C ASN A 299 14.54 -6.93 2.90
N ILE A 300 15.37 -7.54 2.07
CA ILE A 300 15.55 -7.11 0.67
C ILE A 300 14.23 -7.17 -0.09
N LEU A 301 13.47 -8.27 0.04
CA LEU A 301 12.15 -8.39 -0.57
C LEU A 301 11.19 -7.31 -0.05
N PHE A 302 11.15 -7.11 1.26
CA PHE A 302 10.32 -6.09 1.90
C PHE A 302 10.62 -4.68 1.39
N TYR A 303 11.90 -4.28 1.32
CA TYR A 303 12.27 -2.96 0.80
C TYR A 303 12.08 -2.84 -0.71
N ALA A 304 12.23 -3.93 -1.46
CA ALA A 304 11.96 -3.94 -2.89
C ALA A 304 10.51 -3.57 -3.21
N ASN A 305 9.55 -3.93 -2.33
CA ASN A 305 8.15 -3.51 -2.46
C ASN A 305 8.00 -1.99 -2.63
N SER A 306 8.72 -1.22 -1.82
CA SER A 306 8.71 0.24 -1.86
C SER A 306 9.51 0.83 -3.03
N ALA A 307 10.24 0.01 -3.80
CA ALA A 307 11.02 0.46 -4.95
C ALA A 307 10.35 0.14 -6.30
N VAL A 308 9.56 -0.93 -6.39
CA VAL A 308 9.03 -1.41 -7.67
C VAL A 308 7.78 -0.68 -8.14
N ASN A 309 7.09 0.08 -7.27
CA ASN A 309 5.80 0.71 -7.59
C ASN A 309 5.80 1.52 -8.90
N PHE A 310 6.82 2.35 -9.14
CA PHE A 310 6.97 3.09 -10.40
C PHE A 310 7.09 2.18 -11.63
N ILE A 311 7.86 1.11 -11.52
CA ILE A 311 8.03 0.11 -12.60
C ILE A 311 6.67 -0.54 -12.88
N LEU A 312 5.92 -0.90 -11.83
CA LEU A 312 4.59 -1.47 -11.95
C LEU A 312 3.64 -0.48 -12.64
N TYR A 313 3.63 0.80 -12.27
CA TYR A 313 2.82 1.83 -12.93
C TYR A 313 3.16 1.95 -14.43
N CYS A 314 4.44 1.91 -14.78
CA CYS A 314 4.88 1.97 -16.17
C CYS A 314 4.43 0.74 -16.98
N LEU A 315 4.58 -0.47 -16.43
CA LEU A 315 4.23 -1.71 -17.13
C LEU A 315 2.71 -1.88 -17.29
N SER A 316 1.95 -1.58 -16.24
CA SER A 316 0.52 -1.90 -16.16
C SER A 316 -0.43 -0.71 -16.42
N GLY A 317 0.04 0.53 -16.24
CA GLY A 317 -0.79 1.74 -16.30
C GLY A 317 -0.66 2.52 -17.61
N SER A 318 -1.56 2.29 -18.56
CA SER A 318 -1.59 3.04 -19.84
C SER A 318 -1.75 4.55 -19.65
N GLN A 319 -2.62 4.98 -18.73
CA GLN A 319 -2.81 6.41 -18.42
C GLN A 319 -1.57 7.02 -17.76
N PHE A 320 -0.91 6.26 -16.88
CA PHE A 320 0.32 6.71 -16.22
C PHE A 320 1.43 6.93 -17.25
N ARG A 321 1.61 6.01 -18.21
CA ARG A 321 2.58 6.17 -19.31
C ARG A 321 2.33 7.42 -20.16
N VAL A 322 1.07 7.70 -20.51
CA VAL A 322 0.70 8.90 -21.28
C VAL A 322 1.03 10.17 -20.50
N ALA A 323 0.68 10.21 -19.21
CA ALA A 323 0.98 11.35 -18.35
C ALA A 323 2.49 11.53 -18.12
N LEU A 324 3.24 10.43 -17.96
CA LEU A 324 4.70 10.44 -17.85
C LEU A 324 5.34 11.01 -19.12
N GLY A 325 4.90 10.56 -20.30
CA GLY A 325 5.37 11.08 -21.59
C GLY A 325 5.11 12.58 -21.73
N ALA A 326 3.96 13.08 -21.27
CA ALA A 326 3.64 14.50 -21.26
C ALA A 326 4.44 15.32 -20.22
N THR A 327 4.97 14.67 -19.18
CA THR A 327 5.74 15.31 -18.09
C THR A 327 7.23 15.36 -18.42
N VAL A 328 7.77 14.30 -19.04
CA VAL A 328 9.20 14.16 -19.38
C VAL A 328 9.47 14.66 -20.80
N GLY A 329 8.54 14.46 -21.73
CA GLY A 329 8.62 15.00 -23.07
C GLY A 329 8.22 16.47 -23.09
N CYS A 330 9.19 17.37 -23.20
CA CYS A 330 8.96 18.74 -23.67
C CYS A 330 8.50 18.71 -25.14
N SER A 331 7.29 18.21 -25.41
CA SER A 331 6.73 18.12 -26.76
C SER A 331 5.54 19.05 -26.87
N HIS A 332 5.87 20.26 -27.30
CA HIS A 332 5.06 21.20 -28.05
C HIS A 332 3.59 21.40 -27.60
N ARG A 333 3.39 22.54 -26.96
CA ARG A 333 2.21 23.40 -27.07
C ARG A 333 1.76 23.51 -28.55
N ARG A 334 0.91 22.58 -29.03
CA ARG A 334 0.02 22.68 -30.20
C ARG A 334 -0.86 21.42 -30.26
N ARG A 335 -2.19 21.62 -30.35
CA ARG A 335 -3.31 20.65 -30.31
C ARG A 335 -3.75 20.12 -28.93
N ALA A 336 -4.24 21.02 -28.08
CA ALA A 336 -5.23 20.67 -27.05
C ALA A 336 -6.54 21.46 -27.25
N ASN A 337 -6.95 21.67 -28.51
CA ASN A 337 -8.29 22.17 -28.88
C ASN A 337 -9.14 21.11 -29.62
N SER A 338 -8.81 19.82 -29.53
CA SER A 338 -9.67 18.78 -30.12
C SER A 338 -9.76 17.46 -29.34
N LEU A 339 -9.22 17.38 -28.13
CA LEU A 339 -9.59 16.29 -27.23
C LEU A 339 -10.80 16.75 -26.42
N ASN A 340 -11.96 16.52 -27.02
CA ASN A 340 -13.28 16.49 -26.41
C ASN A 340 -13.21 16.30 -24.89
N THR A 341 -13.33 17.41 -24.17
CA THR A 341 -13.74 17.51 -22.77
C THR A 341 -15.16 16.98 -22.52
N SER A 342 -15.75 16.29 -23.50
CA SER A 342 -17.05 15.62 -23.45
C SER A 342 -16.98 14.13 -23.05
N PHE A 343 -15.80 13.53 -22.84
CA PHE A 343 -15.71 12.10 -22.48
C PHE A 343 -15.74 11.76 -20.97
N LEU A 344 -15.91 12.76 -20.09
CA LEU A 344 -16.15 12.56 -18.65
C LEU A 344 -17.59 12.87 -18.20
N TYR A 345 -18.49 13.15 -19.15
CA TYR A 345 -19.93 13.36 -18.95
C TYR A 345 -20.76 12.53 -19.93
N THR A 346 -20.50 11.23 -20.03
CA THR A 346 -21.51 10.29 -20.51
C THR A 346 -22.08 9.55 -19.31
N VAL A 347 -23.06 10.18 -18.67
CA VAL A 347 -24.18 9.42 -18.10
C VAL A 347 -24.65 8.49 -19.23
N PRO A 348 -24.80 7.17 -19.00
CA PRO A 348 -25.35 6.28 -19.99
C PRO A 348 -26.68 6.85 -20.51
N GLN A 349 -26.78 7.07 -21.82
CA GLN A 349 -27.96 7.60 -22.50
C GLN A 349 -29.14 6.59 -22.51
N GLU A 350 -29.14 5.63 -21.59
CA GLU A 350 -30.23 4.66 -21.38
C GLU A 350 -31.49 5.33 -20.82
N THR A 351 -31.38 6.51 -20.21
CA THR A 351 -32.52 7.29 -19.70
C THR A 351 -33.41 7.91 -20.79
N LEU A 352 -32.95 8.06 -22.03
CA LEU A 352 -33.78 8.55 -23.15
C LEU A 352 -34.39 7.41 -23.97
N ALA A 353 -33.71 6.27 -24.07
CA ALA A 353 -34.23 5.09 -24.77
C ALA A 353 -35.30 4.34 -23.95
N LEU A 354 -35.20 4.31 -22.62
CA LEU A 354 -36.23 3.69 -21.77
C LEU A 354 -37.50 4.54 -21.68
N LYS A 355 -37.38 5.88 -21.67
CA LYS A 355 -38.54 6.78 -21.63
C LYS A 355 -39.35 6.69 -22.93
N GLY A 356 -38.67 6.60 -24.08
CA GLY A 356 -39.31 6.37 -25.38
C GLY A 356 -39.93 4.98 -25.55
N ARG A 357 -39.31 3.93 -24.99
CA ARG A 357 -39.86 2.56 -25.04
C ARG A 357 -41.00 2.32 -24.05
N LEU A 358 -41.05 3.03 -22.91
CA LEU A 358 -42.21 2.97 -22.00
C LEU A 358 -43.42 3.72 -22.56
N THR A 359 -43.23 4.89 -23.19
CA THR A 359 -44.34 5.61 -23.85
C THR A 359 -44.92 4.84 -25.05
N HIS A 360 -44.09 4.10 -25.79
CA HIS A 360 -44.56 3.28 -26.92
C HIS A 360 -45.24 1.96 -26.47
N ARG A 361 -44.89 1.41 -25.30
CA ARG A 361 -45.60 0.23 -24.74
C ARG A 361 -46.91 0.62 -24.05
N LEU A 362 -47.00 1.80 -23.44
CA LEU A 362 -48.23 2.29 -22.82
C LEU A 362 -49.26 2.81 -23.83
N SER A 363 -48.86 3.21 -25.05
CA SER A 363 -49.82 3.57 -26.12
C SER A 363 -50.35 2.37 -26.91
N GLN A 364 -49.73 1.18 -26.77
CA GLN A 364 -50.18 -0.05 -27.43
C GLN A 364 -51.02 -0.95 -26.52
N SER A 365 -50.99 -0.75 -25.19
CA SER A 365 -51.83 -1.52 -24.25
C SER A 365 -53.19 -0.89 -23.94
N SER A 366 -53.51 0.30 -24.47
CA SER A 366 -54.77 1.00 -24.17
C SER A 366 -55.88 0.81 -25.20
N LEU A 367 -55.79 -0.18 -26.09
CA LEU A 367 -56.81 -0.43 -27.11
C LEU A 367 -57.69 -1.68 -26.89
N ASN A 368 -57.43 -2.52 -25.88
CA ASN A 368 -58.14 -3.80 -25.73
C ASN A 368 -59.05 -3.98 -24.51
N ASP A 369 -59.09 -3.07 -23.54
CA ASP A 369 -59.98 -3.24 -22.39
C ASP A 369 -61.14 -2.23 -22.43
N LYS A 370 -62.01 -2.44 -23.42
CA LYS A 370 -63.38 -1.89 -23.46
C LYS A 370 -64.40 -2.96 -23.06
N VAL A 371 -64.25 -3.61 -21.91
CA VAL A 371 -65.39 -4.29 -21.26
C VAL A 371 -65.16 -4.34 -19.76
N ILE A 372 -66.23 -4.03 -19.00
CA ILE A 372 -66.47 -4.32 -17.59
C ILE A 372 -66.19 -3.19 -16.57
N ALA A 373 -67.33 -2.67 -16.05
CA ALA A 373 -67.59 -1.98 -14.78
C ALA A 373 -66.97 -0.58 -14.59
N ASN A 374 -67.69 0.55 -14.63
CA ASN A 374 -69.07 0.84 -14.20
C ASN A 374 -69.35 0.53 -12.71
N THR A 375 -68.73 1.27 -11.78
CA THR A 375 -69.43 1.73 -10.55
C THR A 375 -68.67 2.87 -9.87
N LEU A 376 -69.46 3.86 -9.42
CA LEU A 376 -69.19 4.92 -8.44
C LEU A 376 -68.56 6.24 -8.93
N LEU A 377 -69.51 7.15 -9.17
CA LEU A 377 -69.47 8.59 -9.36
C LEU A 377 -68.89 9.38 -8.16
N VAL A 378 -68.69 10.69 -8.43
CA VAL A 378 -68.70 11.90 -7.54
C VAL A 378 -67.34 12.65 -7.57
N PRO A 379 -67.31 14.00 -7.75
CA PRO A 379 -66.73 14.68 -8.93
C PRO A 379 -65.60 15.69 -8.57
N PRO A 380 -65.09 16.55 -9.48
CA PRO A 380 -63.81 17.24 -9.30
C PRO A 380 -63.95 18.59 -8.58
N VAL A 381 -62.95 18.94 -7.76
CA VAL A 381 -62.75 20.31 -7.28
C VAL A 381 -61.71 21.02 -8.15
N ARG A 382 -62.06 22.26 -8.45
CA ARG A 382 -61.56 23.18 -9.46
C ARG A 382 -60.17 23.74 -9.12
N LYS A 383 -59.42 24.03 -10.18
CA LYS A 383 -58.23 24.90 -10.23
C LYS A 383 -58.43 26.23 -9.50
N THR A 384 -57.38 26.71 -8.85
CA THR A 384 -57.03 28.13 -8.80
C THR A 384 -55.51 28.28 -8.95
N LEU A 385 -55.11 28.86 -10.09
CA LEU A 385 -53.85 29.58 -10.24
C LEU A 385 -53.95 30.89 -9.44
N SER A 386 -52.86 31.36 -8.85
CA SER A 386 -52.28 32.67 -9.23
C SER A 386 -51.03 32.97 -8.42
N ASP A 387 -50.11 33.60 -9.13
CA ASP A 387 -48.84 34.13 -8.71
C ASP A 387 -48.98 35.23 -7.65
N SER A 388 -47.94 35.37 -6.82
CA SER A 388 -47.56 36.69 -6.31
C SER A 388 -46.08 36.70 -5.93
N CYS A 389 -45.34 37.56 -6.62
CA CYS A 389 -43.97 38.00 -6.37
C CYS A 389 -43.79 38.59 -4.97
N LEU A 390 -42.57 38.51 -4.43
CA LEU A 390 -41.77 39.68 -3.97
C LEU A 390 -40.53 39.20 -3.18
N SER A 391 -39.35 39.55 -3.72
CA SER A 391 -38.11 39.77 -2.96
C SER A 391 -38.28 41.03 -2.05
N PRO A 392 -37.34 41.40 -1.16
CA PRO A 392 -35.88 41.26 -1.23
C PRO A 392 -35.30 39.99 -0.61
#